data_AF-A0A5K0Y330-F1
#
_entry.id   AF-A0A5K0Y330-F1
#
_cell.length_a   1.000
_cell.length_b   1.000
_cell.length_c   1.000
_cell.angle_alpha   90.00
_cell.angle_beta   90.00
_cell.angle_gamma   90.00
#
_symmetry.space_group_name_H-M   'P 1'
#
loop_
_entity.id
_entity.type
_entity.pdbx_description
1 polymer ?
#
loop_
_entity_poly.entity_id
_entity_poly.type
_entity_poly.pdbx_seq_one_letter_code
_entity_poly.pdbx_strand_id
1 'polypeptide(L)'
;AQPYFKERKMYAQIVDPLLQGRFPIKGLHQAVAVAAMCLQEEASARPLISDVVTALYYIAQQEYVPEASETSEHYSSRFENPRIADANEES
;
A
#
# COMPACT_ATOMS: atom_id res chain seq x y z
N ALA A 1 -15.81 3.64 -0.12
CA ALA A 1 -14.50 3.15 -0.62
C ALA A 1 -13.32 4.00 -0.13
N GLN A 2 -13.41 5.34 -0.16
CA GLN A 2 -12.38 6.28 0.33
C GLN A 2 -11.66 5.96 1.66
N PRO A 3 -12.30 5.44 2.73
CA PRO A 3 -11.59 5.24 4.01
C PRO A 3 -10.40 4.27 3.92
N TYR A 4 -10.48 3.24 3.07
CA TYR A 4 -9.41 2.23 2.96
C TYR A 4 -8.23 2.66 2.09
N PHE A 5 -8.41 3.65 1.21
CA PHE A 5 -7.34 4.16 0.35
C PHE A 5 -6.40 5.14 1.09
N LYS A 6 -6.80 5.65 2.27
CA LYS A 6 -6.04 6.64 3.04
C LYS A 6 -4.91 6.05 3.87
N GLU A 7 -5.02 4.79 4.29
CA GLU A 7 -4.06 4.16 5.20
C GLU A 7 -3.34 2.98 4.54
N ARG A 8 -2.05 3.14 4.26
CA ARG A 8 -1.22 2.06 3.65
C ARG A 8 -1.25 0.76 4.45
N LYS A 9 -1.39 0.85 5.78
CA LYS A 9 -1.50 -0.31 6.69
C LYS A 9 -2.78 -1.13 6.47
N MET A 10 -3.82 -0.52 5.89
CA MET A 10 -5.10 -1.15 5.65
C MET A 10 -5.19 -1.82 4.27
N TYR A 11 -4.22 -1.59 3.38
CA TYR A 11 -4.28 -2.11 2.01
C TYR A 11 -4.31 -3.63 1.97
N ALA A 12 -3.57 -4.31 2.85
CA ALA A 12 -3.61 -5.77 2.95
C ALA A 12 -4.98 -6.33 3.38
N GLN A 13 -5.82 -5.52 4.04
CA GLN A 13 -7.15 -5.96 4.52
C GLN A 13 -8.21 -5.93 3.42
N ILE A 14 -7.96 -5.22 2.33
CA ILE A 14 -8.86 -5.18 1.15
C ILE A 14 -8.42 -6.14 0.04
N VAL A 15 -7.28 -6.81 0.21
CA VAL A 15 -6.81 -7.82 -0.73
C VAL A 15 -7.62 -9.10 -0.55
N ASP A 16 -7.82 -9.84 -1.64
CA ASP A 16 -8.47 -11.13 -1.63
C ASP A 16 -7.84 -12.06 -0.55
N PRO A 17 -8.62 -12.50 0.46
CA PRO A 17 -8.14 -13.40 1.50
C PRO A 17 -7.55 -14.71 0.96
N LEU A 18 -7.97 -15.16 -0.22
CA LEU A 18 -7.46 -16.37 -0.87
C LEU A 18 -6.02 -16.23 -1.36
N LEU A 19 -5.51 -14.99 -1.50
CA LEU A 19 -4.10 -14.77 -1.80
C LEU A 19 -3.22 -15.06 -0.58
N GLN A 20 -3.75 -15.09 0.65
CA GLN A 20 -3.02 -15.48 1.86
C GLN A 20 -1.67 -14.74 2.05
N GLY A 21 -1.63 -13.45 1.70
CA GLY A 21 -0.39 -12.66 1.77
C GLY A 21 0.61 -12.90 0.63
N ARG A 22 0.24 -13.70 -0.38
CA ARG A 22 1.09 -14.05 -1.53
C ARG A 22 0.96 -13.04 -2.67
N PHE A 23 1.44 -11.83 -2.41
CA PHE A 23 1.45 -10.75 -3.39
C PHE A 23 2.61 -9.80 -3.12
N PRO A 24 3.16 -9.14 -4.14
CA PRO A 24 4.21 -8.15 -3.95
C PRO A 24 3.64 -6.91 -3.26
N ILE A 25 4.17 -6.56 -2.08
CA ILE A 25 3.72 -5.38 -1.32
C ILE A 25 3.84 -4.09 -2.14
N LYS A 26 4.93 -3.95 -2.92
CA LYS A 26 5.16 -2.81 -3.81
C LYS A 26 4.08 -2.72 -4.90
N GLY A 27 3.77 -3.85 -5.54
CA GLY A 27 2.72 -3.95 -6.55
C GLY A 27 1.34 -3.63 -5.98
N LEU A 28 1.04 -4.10 -4.76
CA LEU A 28 -0.20 -3.74 -4.06
C LEU A 28 -0.32 -2.23 -3.86
N HIS A 29 0.72 -1.58 -3.33
CA HIS A 29 0.69 -0.13 -3.08
C HIS A 29 0.45 0.67 -4.37
N GLN A 30 1.09 0.27 -5.46
CA GLN A 30 0.90 0.90 -6.77
C GLN A 30 -0.51 0.68 -7.31
N ALA A 31 -1.04 -0.55 -7.24
CA ALA A 31 -2.39 -0.86 -7.68
C ALA A 31 -3.44 -0.03 -6.91
N VAL A 32 -3.27 0.10 -5.60
CA VAL A 32 -4.14 0.92 -4.76
C VAL A 32 -4.06 2.40 -5.13
N ALA A 33 -2.87 2.92 -5.46
CA ALA A 33 -2.73 4.29 -5.94
C ALA A 33 -3.44 4.51 -7.29
N VAL A 34 -3.31 3.58 -8.24
CA VAL A 34 -4.02 3.63 -9.52
C VAL A 34 -5.53 3.61 -9.31
N ALA A 35 -6.03 2.72 -8.46
CA ALA A 35 -7.45 2.67 -8.10
C ALA A 35 -7.92 3.98 -7.43
N ALA A 36 -7.12 4.57 -6.54
CA ALA A 36 -7.44 5.84 -5.90
C ALA A 36 -7.50 7.02 -6.89
N MET A 37 -6.63 7.04 -7.90
CA MET A 37 -6.69 8.03 -8.98
C MET A 37 -7.95 7.86 -9.84
N CYS A 38 -8.34 6.61 -10.13
CA CYS A 38 -9.55 6.32 -10.90
C CYS A 38 -10.84 6.70 -10.18
N LEU A 39 -10.84 6.64 -8.84
CA LEU A 39 -12.01 6.91 -7.99
C LEU A 39 -12.09 8.37 -7.50
N GLN A 40 -11.29 9.28 -8.05
CA GLN A 40 -11.37 10.72 -7.71
C GLN A 40 -12.75 11.29 -8.06
N GLU A 41 -13.27 12.16 -7.20
CA GLU A 41 -14.57 12.83 -7.40
C GLU A 41 -14.51 13.70 -8.67
N GLU A 42 -13.45 14.49 -8.79
CA GLU A 42 -13.20 15.36 -9.92
C GLU A 42 -12.77 14.55 -11.15
N ALA A 43 -13.52 14.69 -12.26
CA ALA A 43 -13.30 13.90 -13.47
C ALA A 43 -11.95 14.21 -14.13
N SER A 44 -11.50 15.47 -14.05
CA SER A 44 -10.21 15.91 -14.61
C SER A 44 -8.98 15.33 -13.89
N ALA A 45 -9.16 14.82 -12.67
CA ALA A 45 -8.11 14.16 -11.90
C ALA A 45 -8.00 12.64 -12.20
N ARG A 46 -8.93 12.08 -12.96
CA ARG A 46 -8.92 10.66 -13.33
C ARG A 46 -7.98 10.43 -14.51
N PRO A 47 -7.15 9.37 -14.49
CA PRO A 47 -6.19 9.09 -15.56
C PRO A 47 -6.90 8.60 -16.84
N LEU A 48 -6.22 8.75 -17.98
CA LEU A 48 -6.68 8.11 -19.23
C LEU A 48 -6.59 6.59 -19.10
N ILE A 49 -7.50 5.88 -19.76
CA ILE A 49 -7.51 4.41 -19.71
C ILE A 49 -6.22 3.78 -20.26
N SER A 50 -5.57 4.44 -21.23
CA SER A 50 -4.26 4.04 -21.75
C SER A 50 -3.17 4.04 -20.65
N ASP A 51 -3.22 5.05 -19.78
CA ASP A 51 -2.25 5.22 -18.70
C ASP A 51 -2.50 4.18 -17.59
N VAL A 52 -3.78 3.90 -17.31
CA VAL A 52 -4.18 2.83 -16.38
C VAL A 52 -3.67 1.47 -16.86
N VAL A 53 -3.91 1.12 -18.13
CA VAL A 53 -3.45 -0.16 -18.70
C VAL A 53 -1.93 -0.26 -18.65
N THR A 54 -1.23 0.83 -18.98
CA THR A 54 0.24 0.89 -18.91
C THR A 54 0.75 0.70 -17.49
N ALA A 55 0.15 1.38 -16.51
CA ALA A 55 0.51 1.22 -15.10
C ALA A 55 0.27 -0.21 -14.62
N LEU A 56 -0.89 -0.81 -14.96
CA LEU A 56 -1.21 -2.19 -14.62
C LEU A 56 -0.25 -3.19 -15.25
N TYR A 57 0.20 -2.95 -16.49
CA TYR A 57 1.21 -3.78 -17.15
C TYR A 57 2.53 -3.83 -16.37
N TYR A 58 2.99 -2.70 -15.82
CA TYR A 58 4.19 -2.66 -14.99
C TYR A 58 3.98 -3.25 -13.59
N ILE A 59 2.79 -3.08 -13.01
CA ILE A 59 2.44 -3.69 -11.72
C ILE A 59 2.43 -5.22 -11.83
N ALA A 60 1.90 -5.76 -12.92
CA ALA A 60 1.83 -7.21 -13.16
C ALA A 60 3.22 -7.86 -13.33
N GLN A 61 4.26 -7.08 -13.61
CA GLN A 61 5.65 -7.55 -13.69
C GLN A 61 6.36 -7.55 -12.33
N GLN A 62 5.72 -7.08 -11.26
CA GLN A 62 6.31 -7.15 -9.92
C GLN A 62 6.31 -8.60 -9.42
N GLU A 63 7.50 -9.14 -9.17
CA GLU A 63 7.65 -10.50 -8.65
C GLU A 63 7.28 -10.55 -7.17
N TYR A 64 6.52 -11.59 -6.79
CA TYR A 64 6.31 -11.94 -5.40
C TYR A 64 7.52 -12.72 -4.89
N VAL A 65 8.30 -12.11 -3.99
CA VAL A 65 9.38 -12.79 -3.26
C VAL A 65 8.85 -13.15 -1.86
N PRO A 66 8.74 -14.44 -1.51
CA PRO A 66 8.33 -14.85 -0.16
C PRO A 66 9.38 -14.42 0.87
N GLU A 67 8.95 -13.91 2.03
CA GLU A 67 9.82 -13.40 3.12
C GLU A 67 10.92 -14.36 3.63
N ALA A 68 10.90 -15.64 3.25
CA ALA A 68 11.93 -16.60 3.65
C ALA A 68 13.35 -16.29 3.10
N SER A 69 13.51 -15.30 2.21
CA SER A 69 14.79 -14.95 1.58
C SER A 69 15.33 -13.55 1.89
N GLU A 70 14.65 -12.72 2.70
CA GLU A 70 15.12 -11.37 3.01
C GLU A 70 15.66 -11.28 4.44
N THR A 71 16.98 -11.21 4.57
CA THR A 71 17.67 -10.85 5.82
C THR A 71 17.29 -9.42 6.25
N SER A 72 16.30 -9.32 7.14
CA SER A 72 16.22 -8.54 8.39
C SER A 72 16.65 -7.06 8.52
N GLU A 73 17.21 -6.33 7.54
CA GLU A 73 17.85 -5.02 7.88
C GLU A 73 17.20 -3.72 7.37
N HIS A 74 16.04 -3.73 6.69
CA HIS A 74 15.48 -2.43 6.24
C HIS A 74 13.98 -2.19 6.30
N TYR A 75 13.14 -3.19 6.58
CA TYR A 75 11.68 -2.96 6.62
C TYR A 75 11.14 -2.65 8.03
N SER A 76 11.81 -3.13 9.10
CA SER A 76 11.31 -2.99 10.48
C SER A 76 11.46 -1.61 11.12
N SER A 77 12.26 -0.67 10.59
CA SER A 77 12.48 0.60 11.31
C SER A 77 11.37 1.65 11.15
N ARG A 78 10.42 1.48 10.22
CA ARG A 78 9.45 2.54 9.91
C ARG A 78 8.00 2.27 10.32
N PHE A 79 7.66 1.07 10.78
CA PHE A 79 6.25 0.73 11.02
C PHE A 79 5.85 0.30 12.44
N GLU A 80 6.80 0.17 13.37
CA GLU A 80 6.52 -0.04 14.80
C GLU A 80 7.24 0.99 15.68
N ASN A 81 6.54 2.08 16.04
CA ASN A 81 6.28 2.35 17.45
C ASN A 81 5.18 3.42 17.64
N PRO A 82 3.97 3.03 18.09
CA PRO A 82 3.15 3.90 18.92
C PRO A 82 2.76 3.18 20.21
N ARG A 83 3.16 3.73 21.38
CA ARG A 83 2.33 3.94 22.59
C ARG A 83 3.20 4.39 23.80
N ILE A 84 3.05 5.61 24.32
CA ILE A 84 2.20 6.10 25.46
C ILE A 84 2.94 6.08 26.82
N ALA A 85 3.01 7.25 27.46
CA ALA A 85 2.94 7.59 28.91
C ALA A 85 3.88 8.77 29.20
N ASP A 86 3.41 10.02 29.16
CA ASP A 86 2.75 10.79 30.24
C ASP A 86 3.74 11.68 31.03
N ALA A 87 3.37 12.96 31.08
CA ALA A 87 3.65 14.01 32.06
C ALA A 87 4.94 13.95 32.91
N ASN A 88 5.81 14.94 32.67
CA ASN A 88 6.52 15.67 33.73
C ASN A 88 6.98 17.03 33.21
N GLU A 89 6.11 18.00 33.44
CA GLU A 89 6.43 19.33 33.92
C GLU A 89 7.65 19.30 34.87
N GLU A 90 8.71 20.05 34.57
CA GLU A 90 9.35 20.98 35.52
C GLU A 90 10.50 21.76 34.83
N SER A 91 10.31 23.09 34.79
CA SER A 91 11.30 24.19 34.69
C SER A 91 12.25 24.30 33.49
#